data_AF-A0A5C5SEB8-F1
#
_entry.id   AF-A0A5C5SEB8-F1
#
_cell.length_a   1.000
_cell.length_b   1.000
_cell.length_c   1.000
_cell.angle_alpha   90.00
_cell.angle_beta   90.00
_cell.angle_gamma   90.00
#
_symmetry.space_group_name_H-M   'P 1'
#
loop_
_entity.id
_entity.type
_entity.pdbx_description
1 polymer ?
#
loop_
_entity_poly.entity_id
_entity_poly.type
_entity_poly.pdbx_seq_one_letter_code
_entity_poly.pdbx_strand_id
1 'polypeptide(L)'
;MEFKVKNKLVEITFDYRTMFKVDKKLATTNAQTGDSNNDGVGNLFNKILNQDDSGLVDLIVLCAGKSLVKGVSEDDAISAIETWLSEHEAEDTGVLFEAIQQEMVDSGFFKQKILKYIGNMEQSLEYMQAQTVANEERELQVKAVEGLIGKMKSVLS
;
A
#
# COMPACT_ATOMS: atom_id res chain seq x y z
N MET A 1 -7.82 4.81 12.46
CA MET A 1 -8.02 3.39 12.88
C MET A 1 -7.01 3.05 13.96
N GLU A 2 -7.35 2.24 14.97
CA GLU A 2 -6.47 1.93 16.11
C GLU A 2 -6.22 0.43 16.24
N PHE A 3 -4.97 0.05 16.54
CA PHE A 3 -4.56 -1.33 16.80
C PHE A 3 -3.92 -1.45 18.17
N LYS A 4 -4.26 -2.51 18.91
CA LYS A 4 -3.57 -2.86 20.15
C LYS A 4 -2.36 -3.74 19.83
N VAL A 5 -1.18 -3.13 19.81
CA VAL A 5 0.09 -3.81 19.57
C VAL A 5 0.81 -4.01 20.90
N LYS A 6 0.91 -5.26 21.36
CA LYS A 6 1.33 -5.60 22.74
C LYS A 6 0.42 -4.89 23.76
N ASN A 7 0.99 -3.98 24.55
CA ASN A 7 0.30 -3.20 25.58
C ASN A 7 0.14 -1.73 25.18
N LYS A 8 0.24 -1.39 23.89
CA LYS A 8 0.12 -0.02 23.40
C LYS A 8 -0.93 0.08 22.31
N LEU A 9 -1.67 1.18 22.31
CA LEU A 9 -2.51 1.57 21.20
C LEU A 9 -1.64 2.26 20.15
N VAL A 10 -1.74 1.78 18.92
CA VAL A 10 -1.10 2.34 17.73
C VAL A 10 -2.22 2.88 16.86
N GLU A 11 -2.30 4.20 16.80
CA GLU A 11 -3.19 4.88 15.88
C GLU A 11 -2.56 4.93 14.48
N ILE A 12 -3.30 4.47 13.49
CA ILE A 12 -2.99 4.63 12.08
C ILE A 12 -3.77 5.84 11.58
N THR A 13 -3.02 6.90 11.26
CA THR A 13 -3.52 8.13 10.64
C THR A 13 -2.98 8.26 9.22
N PHE A 14 -3.78 8.84 8.31
CA PHE A 14 -3.37 9.09 6.92
C PHE A 14 -2.94 10.54 6.71
N ASP A 15 -2.10 11.03 7.63
CA ASP A 15 -1.55 12.38 7.59
C ASP A 15 -0.27 12.49 6.73
N TYR A 16 0.26 13.71 6.60
CA TYR A 16 1.49 13.98 5.85
C TYR A 16 2.70 13.19 6.38
N ARG A 17 2.80 12.99 7.70
CA ARG A 17 3.94 12.29 8.32
C ARG A 17 3.89 10.80 8.01
N THR A 18 2.71 10.18 8.11
CA THR A 18 2.53 8.77 7.74
C THR A 18 2.76 8.59 6.26
N MET A 19 2.19 9.46 5.41
CA MET A 19 2.45 9.45 3.97
C MET A 19 3.95 9.48 3.67
N PHE A 20 4.69 10.43 4.25
CA PHE A 20 6.13 10.57 4.02
C PHE A 20 6.93 9.32 4.43
N LYS A 21 6.55 8.69 5.55
CA LYS A 21 7.19 7.46 6.00
C LYS A 21 6.87 6.30 5.07
N VAL A 22 5.59 6.11 4.72
CA VAL A 22 5.14 5.07 3.79
C VAL A 22 5.85 5.19 2.46
N ASP A 23 5.84 6.39 1.87
CA ASP A 23 6.43 6.66 0.55
C ASP A 23 7.92 6.35 0.50
N LYS A 24 8.63 6.51 1.61
CA LYS A 24 10.07 6.26 1.72
C LYS A 24 10.39 4.82 2.10
N LYS A 25 9.64 4.22 3.02
CA LYS A 25 9.98 2.93 3.66
C LYS A 25 9.41 1.73 2.91
N LEU A 26 8.29 1.91 2.23
CA LEU A 26 7.63 0.86 1.45
C LEU A 26 7.87 1.01 -0.05
N ALA A 27 8.76 1.93 -0.45
CA ALA A 27 9.14 2.12 -1.83
C ALA A 27 9.88 0.90 -2.39
N THR A 28 9.63 0.63 -3.67
CA THR A 28 10.43 -0.31 -4.44
C THR A 28 11.84 0.26 -4.65
N THR A 29 12.79 -0.64 -4.89
CA THR A 29 14.18 -0.28 -5.19
C THR A 29 14.47 -0.49 -6.67
N ASN A 30 15.25 0.42 -7.24
CA ASN A 30 15.78 0.24 -8.58
C ASN A 30 16.80 -0.90 -8.57
N ALA A 31 16.56 -1.95 -9.35
CA ALA A 31 17.44 -3.12 -9.37
C ALA A 31 18.87 -2.83 -9.88
N GLN A 32 19.07 -1.74 -10.63
CA GLN A 32 20.36 -1.37 -11.21
C GLN A 32 21.15 -0.43 -10.30
N THR A 33 20.49 0.58 -9.71
CA THR A 33 21.18 1.61 -8.90
C THR A 33 21.07 1.36 -7.40
N GLY A 34 20.10 0.55 -6.96
CA GLY A 34 19.76 0.37 -5.55
C GLY A 34 18.98 1.54 -4.93
N ASP A 35 18.70 2.59 -5.71
CA ASP A 35 17.99 3.76 -5.21
C ASP A 35 16.51 3.48 -4.98
N SER A 36 15.93 4.20 -4.03
CA SER A 36 14.49 4.16 -3.78
C SER A 36 13.72 4.87 -4.89
N ASN A 37 12.65 4.23 -5.38
CA ASN A 37 11.77 4.81 -6.38
C ASN A 37 10.77 5.84 -5.80
N ASN A 38 10.74 6.01 -4.46
CA ASN A 38 9.80 6.90 -3.75
C ASN A 38 8.34 6.72 -4.21
N ASP A 39 7.94 5.46 -4.35
CA ASP A 39 6.63 5.00 -4.81
C ASP A 39 5.90 4.18 -3.74
N GLY A 40 6.35 4.28 -2.47
CA GLY A 40 5.87 3.42 -1.40
C GLY A 40 4.37 3.57 -1.10
N VAL A 41 3.80 4.75 -1.32
CA VAL A 41 2.35 4.94 -1.21
C VAL A 41 1.60 4.18 -2.29
N GLY A 42 2.09 4.21 -3.53
CA GLY A 42 1.50 3.46 -4.64
C GLY A 42 1.62 1.95 -4.44
N ASN A 43 2.78 1.50 -3.95
CA ASN A 43 3.01 0.11 -3.60
C ASN A 43 2.08 -0.39 -2.48
N LEU A 44 1.96 0.38 -1.38
CA LEU A 44 1.01 0.07 -0.31
C LEU A 44 -0.43 0.03 -0.84
N PHE A 45 -0.83 1.02 -1.64
CA PHE A 45 -2.19 1.07 -2.19
C PHE A 45 -2.50 -0.16 -3.05
N ASN A 46 -1.54 -0.60 -3.87
CA ASN A 46 -1.67 -1.83 -4.64
C ASN A 46 -1.89 -3.06 -3.74
N LYS A 47 -1.14 -3.19 -2.64
CA LYS A 47 -1.35 -4.27 -1.67
C LYS A 47 -2.75 -4.23 -1.06
N ILE A 48 -3.20 -3.05 -0.63
CA ILE A 48 -4.54 -2.86 -0.06
C ILE A 48 -5.64 -3.25 -1.04
N LEU A 49 -5.55 -2.81 -2.29
CA LEU A 49 -6.53 -3.17 -3.32
C LEU A 49 -6.59 -4.67 -3.62
N ASN A 50 -5.48 -5.37 -3.47
CA ASN A 50 -5.39 -6.80 -3.73
C ASN A 50 -5.58 -7.65 -2.46
N GLN A 51 -5.95 -7.03 -1.34
CA GLN A 51 -6.11 -7.69 -0.05
C GLN A 51 -4.87 -8.51 0.33
N ASP A 52 -3.68 -7.97 0.03
CA ASP A 52 -2.40 -8.56 0.44
C ASP A 52 -2.13 -8.16 1.90
N ASP A 53 -2.24 -9.14 2.81
CA ASP A 53 -2.08 -8.95 4.25
C ASP A 53 -0.71 -8.36 4.64
N SER A 54 0.31 -8.53 3.80
CA SER A 54 1.60 -7.87 4.03
C SER A 54 1.48 -6.35 4.05
N GLY A 55 0.49 -5.78 3.36
CA GLY A 55 0.19 -4.34 3.41
C GLY A 55 -0.33 -3.88 4.78
N LEU A 56 -1.15 -4.69 5.46
CA LEU A 56 -1.62 -4.40 6.81
C LEU A 56 -0.47 -4.48 7.81
N VAL A 57 0.34 -5.53 7.72
CA VAL A 57 1.53 -5.73 8.55
C VAL A 57 2.52 -4.57 8.39
N ASP A 58 2.88 -4.23 7.14
CA ASP A 58 3.79 -3.13 6.83
C ASP A 58 3.32 -1.81 7.45
N LEU A 59 2.02 -1.51 7.33
CA LEU A 59 1.43 -0.28 7.84
C LEU A 59 1.46 -0.23 9.37
N ILE A 60 1.09 -1.31 10.05
CA ILE A 60 1.11 -1.40 11.52
C ILE A 60 2.54 -1.25 12.04
N VAL A 61 3.50 -2.00 11.50
CA VAL A 61 4.91 -1.93 11.90
C VAL A 61 5.46 -0.51 11.72
N LEU A 62 5.13 0.12 10.60
CA LEU A 62 5.60 1.47 10.26
C LEU A 62 4.99 2.54 11.18
N CYS A 63 3.69 2.46 11.47
CA CYS A 63 2.99 3.42 12.32
C CYS A 63 3.37 3.25 13.80
N ALA A 64 3.52 2.02 14.27
CA ALA A 64 3.98 1.75 15.62
C ALA A 64 5.38 2.33 15.87
N GLY A 65 6.22 2.38 14.83
CA GLY A 65 7.53 3.03 14.86
C GLY A 65 8.43 2.52 15.99
N LYS A 66 9.22 3.42 16.59
CA LYS A 66 10.06 3.11 17.77
C LYS A 66 9.30 3.27 19.09
N SER A 67 7.98 3.38 19.09
CA SER A 67 7.20 3.61 20.31
C SER A 67 7.39 2.49 21.35
N LEU A 68 7.84 1.31 20.93
CA LEU A 68 8.14 0.16 21.77
C LEU A 68 9.65 -0.02 21.95
N VAL A 69 10.06 -0.34 23.18
CA VAL A 69 11.48 -0.49 23.61
C VAL A 69 12.23 -1.53 22.75
N LYS A 70 11.54 -2.54 22.23
CA LYS A 70 12.08 -3.59 21.36
C LYS A 70 11.61 -3.51 19.91
N GLY A 71 10.95 -2.42 19.51
CA GLY A 71 10.24 -2.33 18.23
C GLY A 71 9.00 -3.24 18.16
N VAL A 72 8.40 -3.27 16.99
CA VAL A 72 7.28 -4.14 16.59
C VAL A 72 7.81 -5.12 15.56
N SER A 73 7.66 -6.42 15.82
CA SER A 73 7.92 -7.47 14.84
C SER A 73 6.71 -7.69 13.92
N GLU A 74 6.89 -8.48 12.88
CA GLU A 74 5.80 -9.00 12.05
C GLU A 74 4.76 -9.76 12.89
N ASP A 75 5.19 -10.71 13.73
CA ASP A 75 4.30 -11.45 14.64
C ASP A 75 3.47 -10.53 15.56
N ASP A 76 4.06 -9.43 16.03
CA ASP A 76 3.35 -8.46 16.87
C ASP A 76 2.24 -7.74 16.09
N ALA A 77 2.47 -7.46 14.79
CA ALA A 77 1.49 -6.84 13.91
C ALA A 77 0.37 -7.83 13.54
N ILE A 78 0.72 -9.09 13.25
CA ILE A 78 -0.24 -10.17 13.00
C ILE A 78 -1.15 -10.35 14.22
N SER A 79 -0.56 -10.46 15.41
CA SER A 79 -1.33 -10.59 16.66
C SER A 79 -2.28 -9.40 16.90
N ALA A 80 -1.87 -8.19 16.49
CA ALA A 80 -2.70 -7.00 16.61
C ALA A 80 -3.88 -7.02 15.63
N ILE A 81 -3.70 -7.55 14.43
CA ILE A 81 -4.79 -7.77 13.45
C ILE A 81 -5.77 -8.80 14.01
N GLU A 82 -5.30 -9.96 14.47
CA GLU A 82 -6.15 -11.00 15.09
C GLU A 82 -6.96 -10.44 16.27
N THR A 83 -6.31 -9.66 17.13
CA THR A 83 -6.96 -8.99 18.27
C THR A 83 -8.05 -8.04 17.78
N TRP A 84 -7.75 -7.21 16.78
CA TRP A 84 -8.70 -6.26 16.23
C TRP A 84 -9.92 -6.97 15.65
N LEU A 85 -9.72 -8.02 14.86
CA LEU A 85 -10.81 -8.80 14.26
C LEU A 85 -11.72 -9.41 15.33
N SER A 86 -11.13 -10.00 16.37
CA SER A 86 -11.86 -10.58 17.50
C SER A 86 -12.65 -9.52 18.29
N GLU A 87 -12.05 -8.37 18.59
CA GLU A 87 -12.70 -7.28 19.32
C GLU A 87 -13.84 -6.60 18.54
N HIS A 88 -13.83 -6.69 17.20
CA HIS A 88 -14.83 -6.11 16.30
C HIS A 88 -15.80 -7.14 15.70
N GLU A 89 -15.72 -8.41 16.12
CA GLU A 89 -16.52 -9.51 15.58
C GLU A 89 -16.46 -9.63 14.04
N ALA A 90 -15.29 -9.31 13.45
CA ALA A 90 -15.08 -9.36 12.01
C ALA A 90 -14.69 -10.77 11.55
N GLU A 91 -15.31 -11.25 10.46
CA GLU A 91 -15.06 -12.59 9.91
C GLU A 91 -13.70 -12.69 9.19
N ASP A 92 -13.25 -11.61 8.54
CA ASP A 92 -12.02 -11.54 7.76
C ASP A 92 -11.39 -10.14 7.75
N THR A 93 -10.20 -10.02 7.13
CA THR A 93 -9.45 -8.77 7.01
C THR A 93 -10.00 -7.80 5.96
N GLY A 94 -11.03 -8.18 5.19
CA GLY A 94 -11.65 -7.36 4.15
C GLY A 94 -12.11 -6.00 4.66
N VAL A 95 -12.71 -5.98 5.86
CA VAL A 95 -13.16 -4.73 6.51
C VAL A 95 -12.01 -3.76 6.80
N LEU A 96 -10.81 -4.28 7.09
CA LEU A 96 -9.62 -3.47 7.32
C LEU A 96 -9.12 -2.87 6.01
N PHE A 97 -9.08 -3.67 4.94
CA PHE A 97 -8.68 -3.20 3.61
C PHE A 97 -9.61 -2.11 3.08
N GLU A 98 -10.94 -2.29 3.22
CA GLU A 98 -11.92 -1.29 2.80
C GLU A 98 -11.76 0.03 3.56
N ALA A 99 -11.65 -0.04 4.89
CA ALA A 99 -11.47 1.15 5.72
C ALA A 99 -10.15 1.88 5.41
N ILE A 100 -9.05 1.14 5.23
CA ILE A 100 -7.75 1.72 4.87
C ILE A 100 -7.77 2.31 3.45
N GLN A 101 -8.39 1.63 2.49
CA GLN A 101 -8.57 2.15 1.13
C GLN A 101 -9.28 3.49 1.17
N GLN A 102 -10.40 3.58 1.89
CA GLN A 102 -11.18 4.81 2.00
C GLN A 102 -10.37 5.94 2.61
N GLU A 103 -9.68 5.69 3.73
CA GLU A 103 -8.84 6.69 4.39
C GLU A 103 -7.66 7.18 3.51
N MET A 104 -7.05 6.29 2.72
CA MET A 104 -6.00 6.67 1.75
C MET A 104 -6.53 7.56 0.64
N VAL A 105 -7.76 7.30 0.16
CA VAL A 105 -8.41 8.09 -0.89
C VAL A 105 -8.89 9.44 -0.36
N ASP A 106 -9.41 9.48 0.86
CA ASP A 106 -9.88 10.72 1.50
C ASP A 106 -8.72 11.63 1.94
N SER A 107 -7.57 11.04 2.25
CA SER A 107 -6.36 11.80 2.51
C SER A 107 -5.82 12.47 1.24
N GLY A 108 -5.91 13.79 1.19
CA GLY A 108 -5.30 14.59 0.12
C GLY A 108 -3.79 14.34 -0.06
N PHE A 109 -3.08 13.90 0.99
CA PHE A 109 -1.65 13.56 0.88
C PHE A 109 -1.43 12.23 0.16
N PHE A 110 -2.16 11.19 0.55
CA PHE A 110 -2.06 9.87 -0.06
C PHE A 110 -2.65 9.89 -1.48
N LYS A 111 -3.84 10.47 -1.67
CA LYS A 111 -4.49 10.61 -2.98
C LYS A 111 -3.56 11.20 -4.03
N GLN A 112 -2.84 12.28 -3.72
CA GLN A 112 -1.89 12.88 -4.66
C GLN A 112 -0.73 11.96 -5.04
N LYS A 113 -0.22 11.16 -4.09
CA LYS A 113 0.84 10.17 -4.36
C LYS A 113 0.34 9.00 -5.18
N ILE A 114 -0.89 8.53 -4.92
CA ILE A 114 -1.55 7.49 -5.71
C ILE A 114 -1.75 7.97 -7.16
N LEU A 115 -2.28 9.19 -7.35
CA LEU A 115 -2.45 9.78 -8.69
C LEU A 115 -1.11 9.89 -9.44
N LYS A 116 -0.04 10.31 -8.75
CA LYS A 116 1.31 10.33 -9.34
C LYS A 116 1.78 8.94 -9.74
N TYR A 117 1.56 7.94 -8.88
CA TYR A 117 1.92 6.55 -9.15
C TYR A 117 1.19 6.02 -10.39
N ILE A 118 -0.12 6.26 -10.49
CA ILE A 118 -0.91 5.92 -11.68
C ILE A 118 -0.34 6.60 -12.92
N GLY A 119 -0.04 7.90 -12.87
CA GLY A 119 0.54 8.62 -14.01
C GLY A 119 1.88 8.04 -14.48
N ASN A 120 2.74 7.59 -13.55
CA ASN A 120 3.99 6.91 -13.89
C ASN A 120 3.74 5.54 -14.57
N MET A 121 2.72 4.81 -14.11
CA MET A 121 2.31 3.55 -14.73
C MET A 121 1.74 3.76 -16.14
N GLU A 122 0.93 4.80 -16.34
CA GLU A 122 0.40 5.17 -17.66
C GLU A 122 1.51 5.54 -18.63
N GLN A 123 2.48 6.35 -18.19
CA GLN A 123 3.65 6.66 -19.01
C GLN A 123 4.44 5.40 -19.37
N SER A 124 4.60 4.48 -18.42
CA SER A 124 5.27 3.19 -18.66
C SER A 124 4.49 2.33 -19.65
N LEU A 125 3.16 2.31 -19.54
CA LEU A 125 2.25 1.60 -20.44
C LEU A 125 2.36 2.15 -21.87
N GLU A 126 2.39 3.47 -22.04
CA GLU A 126 2.59 4.10 -23.35
C GLU A 126 3.91 3.65 -24.00
N TYR A 127 5.01 3.65 -23.24
CA TYR A 127 6.28 3.12 -23.73
C TYR A 127 6.21 1.63 -24.06
N MET A 128 5.50 0.84 -23.24
CA MET A 128 5.26 -0.58 -23.47
C MET A 128 4.33 -0.86 -24.64
N GLN A 129 3.55 0.10 -25.13
CA GLN A 129 2.71 -0.06 -26.33
C GLN A 129 3.43 0.43 -27.58
N ALA A 130 4.28 1.46 -27.48
CA ALA A 130 4.98 2.06 -28.61
C ALA A 130 6.09 1.19 -29.24
N GLN A 131 6.64 0.20 -28.52
CA GLN A 131 7.69 -0.65 -29.12
C GLN A 131 7.10 -1.59 -30.17
N THR A 132 7.83 -1.86 -31.26
CA THR A 132 7.28 -2.55 -32.45
C THR A 132 7.32 -4.08 -32.36
N VAL A 133 8.00 -4.66 -31.37
CA VAL A 133 8.14 -6.12 -31.21
C VAL A 133 7.06 -6.66 -30.28
N ALA A 134 5.90 -7.01 -30.85
CA ALA A 134 4.83 -7.67 -30.09
C ALA A 134 5.15 -9.16 -29.90
N ASN A 135 5.02 -9.65 -28.67
CA ASN A 135 4.99 -11.06 -28.34
C ASN A 135 3.92 -11.30 -27.25
N GLU A 136 3.46 -12.54 -27.10
CA GLU A 136 2.36 -12.88 -26.18
C GLU A 136 2.64 -12.47 -24.74
N GLU A 137 3.89 -12.63 -24.27
CA GLU A 137 4.30 -12.22 -22.94
C GLU A 137 4.10 -10.72 -22.71
N ARG A 138 4.48 -9.89 -23.70
CA ARG A 138 4.30 -8.45 -23.63
C ARG A 138 2.83 -8.04 -23.65
N GLU A 139 2.00 -8.71 -24.47
CA GLU A 139 0.56 -8.44 -24.47
C GLU A 139 -0.08 -8.75 -23.10
N LEU A 140 0.35 -9.82 -22.44
CA LEU A 140 -0.09 -10.15 -21.08
C LEU A 140 0.37 -9.10 -20.07
N GLN A 141 1.61 -8.61 -20.17
CA GLN A 141 2.13 -7.54 -19.31
C GLN A 141 1.35 -6.23 -19.50
N VAL A 142 1.08 -5.82 -20.74
CA VAL A 142 0.28 -4.63 -21.07
C VAL A 142 -1.10 -4.72 -20.44
N LYS A 143 -1.81 -5.85 -20.64
CA LYS A 143 -3.13 -6.08 -20.05
C LYS A 143 -3.12 -6.07 -18.52
N ALA A 144 -2.09 -6.63 -17.90
CA ALA A 144 -1.95 -6.63 -16.46
C ALA A 144 -1.79 -5.20 -15.91
N VAL A 145 -0.96 -4.38 -16.56
CA VAL A 145 -0.76 -2.97 -16.17
C VAL A 145 -2.04 -2.15 -16.40
N GLU A 146 -2.72 -2.32 -17.53
CA GLU A 146 -4.02 -1.69 -17.82
C GLU A 146 -5.08 -2.04 -16.76
N GLY A 147 -5.18 -3.33 -16.43
CA GLY A 147 -6.11 -3.80 -15.40
C GLY A 147 -5.83 -3.18 -14.03
N LEU A 148 -4.55 -3.07 -13.66
CA LEU A 148 -4.16 -2.46 -12.40
C LEU A 148 -4.46 -0.94 -12.37
N ILE A 149 -4.13 -0.21 -13.43
CA ILE A 149 -4.47 1.21 -13.57
C ILE A 149 -5.97 1.41 -13.45
N GLY A 150 -6.76 0.58 -14.15
CA GLY A 150 -8.22 0.62 -14.11
C GLY A 150 -8.77 0.44 -12.69
N LYS A 151 -8.28 -0.57 -11.97
CA LYS A 151 -8.67 -0.86 -10.57
C LYS A 151 -8.32 0.29 -9.62
N MET A 152 -7.13 0.89 -9.76
CA MET A 152 -6.72 2.03 -8.94
C MET A 152 -7.57 3.28 -9.23
N LYS A 153 -7.94 3.53 -10.48
CA LYS A 153 -8.77 4.69 -10.84
C LYS A 153 -10.22 4.54 -10.39
N SER A 154 -10.78 3.34 -10.44
CA SER A 154 -12.19 3.12 -10.07
C SER A 154 -12.48 3.46 -8.61
N VAL A 155 -11.50 3.31 -7.72
CA VAL A 155 -11.64 3.63 -6.28
C VAL A 155 -11.33 5.10 -5.96
N LEU A 156 -10.75 5.86 -6.89
CA LEU A 156 -10.42 7.28 -6.72
C LEU A 156 -11.53 8.23 -7.22
N SER A 157 -12.49 7.68 -7.98
CA SER A 157 -13.60 8.37 -8.65
C SER A 157 -14.79 8.52 -7.72
#